data_AF-A0A353HAH3-F1
#
_entry.id   AF-A0A353HAH3-F1
#
_cell.length_a   1.000
_cell.length_b   1.000
_cell.length_c   1.000
_cell.angle_alpha   90.00
_cell.angle_beta   90.00
_cell.angle_gamma   90.00
#
_symmetry.space_group_name_H-M   'P 1'
#
loop_
_entity.id
_entity.type
_entity.pdbx_description
1 polymer ?
#
loop_
_entity_poly.entity_id
_entity_poly.type
_entity_poly.pdbx_seq_one_letter_code
_entity_poly.pdbx_strand_id
1 'polypeptide(L)'
;MAKNVHDDVLDAALNILKNNSHRLVVLTAEPTGASAYTNAQTNKDSSGFRLAEATISASDFTGPAEGDTSGRKIQVNAQTSLSVDGVASSDTATHVALVKYHASSSALQDVLYTTTCTNQTLSGGNKVNTPNWDIELRDPS
;
A
#
# COMPACT_ATOMS: atom_id res chain seq x y z
N MET A 1 -4.98 4.52 -32.40
CA MET A 1 -3.96 3.55 -32.88
C MET A 1 -3.99 2.39 -31.92
N ALA A 2 -4.21 1.15 -32.38
CA ALA A 2 -4.18 0.00 -31.48
C ALA A 2 -2.80 -0.09 -30.81
N LYS A 3 -2.78 -0.25 -29.49
CA LYS A 3 -1.59 -0.49 -28.68
C LYS A 3 -1.69 -1.88 -28.08
N ASN A 4 -0.55 -2.53 -27.94
CA ASN A 4 -0.44 -3.82 -27.30
C ASN A 4 0.83 -3.83 -26.45
N VAL A 5 0.74 -4.38 -25.25
CA VAL A 5 1.88 -4.66 -24.39
C VAL A 5 1.86 -6.14 -24.06
N HIS A 6 3.02 -6.77 -24.00
CA HIS A 6 3.08 -8.17 -23.60
C HIS A 6 2.93 -8.29 -22.09
N ASP A 7 2.20 -9.30 -21.63
CA ASP A 7 1.91 -9.55 -20.22
C ASP A 7 3.15 -9.57 -19.33
N ASP A 8 4.26 -10.16 -19.78
CA ASP A 8 5.55 -10.15 -19.06
C ASP A 8 5.99 -8.75 -18.62
N VAL A 9 5.67 -7.71 -19.39
CA VAL A 9 6.00 -6.32 -19.04
C VAL A 9 5.14 -5.84 -17.87
N LEU A 10 3.84 -6.15 -17.91
CA LEU A 10 2.90 -5.79 -16.83
C LEU A 10 3.18 -6.63 -15.57
N ASP A 11 3.51 -7.90 -15.73
CA ASP A 11 3.96 -8.78 -14.65
C ASP A 11 5.24 -8.27 -14.02
N ALA A 12 6.22 -7.80 -14.81
CA ALA A 12 7.43 -7.20 -14.26
C ALA A 12 7.11 -5.95 -13.41
N ALA A 13 6.21 -5.09 -13.87
CA ALA A 13 5.77 -3.91 -13.11
C ALA A 13 5.05 -4.29 -11.80
N LEU A 14 4.15 -5.27 -11.84
CA LEU A 14 3.47 -5.78 -10.65
C LEU A 14 4.43 -6.48 -9.68
N ASN A 15 5.43 -7.18 -10.20
CA ASN A 15 6.47 -7.80 -9.40
C ASN A 15 7.36 -6.76 -8.69
N ILE A 16 7.47 -5.53 -9.18
CA ILE A 16 8.12 -4.44 -8.43
C ILE A 16 7.34 -4.18 -7.14
N LEU A 17 6.01 -4.06 -7.19
CA LEU A 17 5.18 -3.86 -6.00
C LEU A 17 5.31 -5.04 -5.03
N LYS A 18 5.08 -6.27 -5.52
CA LYS A 18 5.10 -7.49 -4.73
C LYS A 18 6.44 -7.72 -4.02
N ASN A 19 7.55 -7.55 -4.72
CA ASN A 19 8.88 -7.90 -4.20
C ASN A 19 9.57 -6.77 -3.43
N ASN A 20 9.09 -5.53 -3.51
CA ASN A 20 9.71 -4.37 -2.85
C ASN A 20 8.81 -3.71 -1.79
N SER A 21 7.59 -4.18 -1.58
CA SER A 21 6.73 -3.71 -0.49
C SER A 21 7.13 -4.39 0.82
N HIS A 22 7.45 -3.57 1.84
CA HIS A 22 7.90 -4.06 3.15
C HIS A 22 6.91 -3.71 4.26
N ARG A 23 6.08 -2.68 4.06
CA ARG A 23 5.05 -2.25 4.99
C ARG A 23 3.76 -1.95 4.24
N LEU A 24 2.65 -2.34 4.86
CA LEU A 24 1.32 -1.85 4.53
C LEU A 24 0.93 -0.87 5.63
N VAL A 25 0.56 0.36 5.25
CA VAL A 25 0.30 1.42 6.21
C VAL A 25 -1.10 1.99 6.00
N VAL A 26 -1.87 2.09 7.09
CA VAL A 26 -3.18 2.75 7.14
C VAL A 26 -2.98 4.22 7.48
N LEU A 27 -3.55 5.10 6.67
CA LEU A 27 -3.24 6.54 6.66
C LEU A 27 -4.48 7.43 6.77
N THR A 28 -4.31 8.62 7.33
CA THR A 28 -5.33 9.69 7.39
C THR A 28 -5.38 10.55 6.11
N ALA A 29 -4.34 10.52 5.27
CA ALA A 29 -4.25 11.28 4.02
C ALA A 29 -3.31 10.62 3.02
N GLU A 30 -3.43 11.00 1.74
CA GLU A 30 -2.54 10.53 0.69
C GLU A 30 -1.12 11.15 0.85
N PRO A 31 -0.06 10.33 0.94
CA PRO A 31 1.30 10.81 0.95
C PRO A 31 1.76 11.18 -0.47
N THR A 32 2.14 12.45 -0.70
CA THR A 32 2.53 12.95 -2.02
C THR A 32 3.88 13.67 -2.02
N GLY A 33 4.50 13.75 -3.20
CA GLY A 33 5.74 14.49 -3.43
C GLY A 33 6.97 13.94 -2.69
N ALA A 34 7.99 14.78 -2.51
CA ALA A 34 9.28 14.39 -1.93
C ALA A 34 9.22 13.97 -0.44
N SER A 35 8.10 14.24 0.25
CA SER A 35 7.89 13.86 1.65
C SER A 35 6.95 12.65 1.81
N ALA A 36 6.54 12.01 0.70
CA ALA A 36 5.57 10.92 0.72
C ALA A 36 5.97 9.80 1.70
N TYR A 37 7.21 9.29 1.58
CA TYR A 37 7.71 8.26 2.47
C TYR A 37 7.72 8.69 3.94
N THR A 38 8.25 9.88 4.25
CA THR A 38 8.31 10.40 5.63
C THR A 38 6.91 10.54 6.23
N ASN A 39 5.95 11.06 5.47
CA ASN A 39 4.57 11.23 5.93
C ASN A 39 3.91 9.87 6.20
N ALA A 40 4.08 8.90 5.30
CA ALA A 40 3.53 7.55 5.47
C ALA A 40 4.14 6.83 6.69
N GLN A 41 5.41 7.07 7.02
CA GLN A 41 6.17 6.36 8.05
C GLN A 41 6.17 7.05 9.42
N THR A 42 5.58 8.24 9.52
CA THR A 42 5.54 9.02 10.77
C THR A 42 4.14 8.89 11.41
N ASN A 43 4.09 8.73 12.74
CA ASN A 43 2.83 8.65 13.48
C ASN A 43 1.97 9.89 13.22
N LYS A 44 0.66 9.71 13.19
CA LYS A 44 -0.28 10.83 13.11
C LYS A 44 -0.11 11.83 14.26
N ASP A 45 0.16 11.35 15.46
CA ASP A 45 0.46 12.23 16.61
C ASP A 45 1.83 12.94 16.50
N SER A 46 2.67 12.54 15.56
CA SER A 46 3.98 13.14 15.28
C SER A 46 3.99 13.88 13.93
N SER A 47 2.85 14.43 13.51
CA SER A 47 2.67 15.17 12.25
C SER A 47 2.80 14.34 10.97
N GLY A 48 2.86 13.02 11.08
CA GLY A 48 2.77 12.12 9.94
C GLY A 48 1.33 11.71 9.64
N PHE A 49 1.17 10.68 8.81
CA PHE A 49 -0.14 10.18 8.39
C PHE A 49 -0.45 8.78 8.93
N ARG A 50 0.50 8.06 9.54
CA ARG A 50 0.31 6.67 9.99
C ARG A 50 -0.66 6.56 11.15
N LEU A 51 -1.62 5.65 11.01
CA LEU A 51 -2.53 5.21 12.07
C LEU A 51 -2.24 3.78 12.55
N ALA A 52 -1.96 2.88 11.61
CA ALA A 52 -1.68 1.47 11.87
C ALA A 52 -0.81 0.91 10.75
N GLU A 53 -0.19 -0.24 10.98
CA GLU A 53 0.64 -0.89 9.96
C GLU A 53 0.82 -2.40 10.15
N ALA A 54 1.27 -3.03 9.08
CA ALA A 54 1.76 -4.39 9.06
C ALA A 54 3.11 -4.46 8.33
N THR A 55 4.01 -5.31 8.79
CA THR A 55 5.15 -5.77 7.99
C THR A 55 4.63 -6.78 6.98
N ILE A 56 4.95 -6.57 5.71
CA ILE A 56 4.53 -7.44 4.61
C ILE A 56 5.75 -7.85 3.78
N SER A 57 5.60 -8.90 2.99
CA SER A 57 6.60 -9.40 2.06
C SER A 57 5.93 -9.98 0.81
N ALA A 58 6.70 -10.56 -0.10
CA ALA A 58 6.16 -11.16 -1.33
C ALA A 58 5.10 -12.26 -1.07
N SER A 59 5.08 -12.91 0.10
CA SER A 59 4.05 -13.89 0.47
C SER A 59 2.68 -13.27 0.77
N ASP A 60 2.64 -11.96 1.03
CA ASP A 60 1.41 -11.20 1.27
C ASP A 60 0.73 -10.75 -0.03
N PHE A 61 1.16 -11.31 -1.15
CA PHE A 61 0.59 -11.05 -2.46
C PHE A 61 0.32 -12.36 -3.20
N THR A 62 -0.79 -12.42 -3.95
CA THR A 62 -1.10 -13.49 -4.89
C THR A 62 -0.99 -12.97 -6.33
N GLY A 63 -0.49 -13.80 -7.26
CA GLY A 63 -0.21 -13.41 -8.65
C GLY A 63 1.27 -13.07 -8.90
N PRO A 64 1.62 -12.48 -10.07
CA PRO A 64 0.70 -11.96 -11.09
C PRO A 64 -0.23 -12.99 -11.74
N ALA A 65 -1.39 -12.54 -12.22
CA ALA A 65 -2.41 -13.32 -12.93
C ALA A 65 -3.18 -12.42 -13.92
N GLU A 66 -4.08 -13.00 -14.71
CA GLU A 66 -4.98 -12.24 -15.60
C GLU A 66 -5.78 -11.19 -14.83
N GLY A 67 -5.85 -9.98 -15.41
CA GLY A 67 -6.65 -8.87 -14.88
C GLY A 67 -8.15 -9.18 -14.85
N ASP A 68 -8.89 -8.46 -14.01
CA ASP A 68 -10.35 -8.62 -13.90
C ASP A 68 -11.09 -8.06 -15.11
N THR A 69 -10.51 -7.05 -15.77
CA THR A 69 -11.03 -6.46 -17.00
C THR A 69 -10.09 -6.69 -18.18
N SER A 70 -8.79 -6.43 -18.02
CA SER A 70 -7.76 -6.65 -19.05
C SER A 70 -6.35 -6.56 -18.45
N GLY A 71 -5.33 -6.95 -19.21
CA GLY A 71 -3.95 -6.93 -18.74
C GLY A 71 -3.71 -7.87 -17.56
N ARG A 72 -3.01 -7.38 -16.53
CA ARG A 72 -2.46 -8.22 -15.44
C ARG A 72 -2.78 -7.64 -14.08
N LYS A 73 -2.88 -8.49 -13.05
CA LYS A 73 -3.13 -8.08 -11.67
C LYS A 73 -2.29 -8.83 -10.64
N ILE A 74 -2.18 -8.23 -9.45
CA ILE A 74 -1.84 -8.91 -8.20
C ILE A 74 -2.94 -8.65 -7.18
N GLN A 75 -3.15 -9.61 -6.28
CA GLN A 75 -3.95 -9.41 -5.08
C GLN A 75 -3.02 -9.07 -3.91
N VAL A 76 -3.29 -8.00 -3.20
CA VAL A 76 -2.75 -7.76 -1.86
C VAL A 76 -3.59 -8.54 -0.87
N ASN A 77 -2.97 -9.44 -0.11
CA ASN A 77 -3.68 -10.30 0.82
C ASN A 77 -4.13 -9.50 2.05
N ALA A 78 -5.25 -9.93 2.65
CA ALA A 78 -5.79 -9.29 3.83
C ALA A 78 -4.78 -9.32 4.99
N GLN A 79 -4.71 -8.23 5.73
CA GLN A 79 -3.92 -8.13 6.96
C GLN A 79 -4.88 -7.98 8.14
N THR A 80 -4.63 -8.72 9.21
CA THR A 80 -5.56 -8.80 10.34
C THR A 80 -4.90 -8.38 11.65
N SER A 81 -5.68 -7.80 12.56
CA SER A 81 -5.26 -7.45 13.92
C SER A 81 -4.10 -6.45 13.99
N LEU A 82 -4.04 -5.50 13.04
CA LEU A 82 -3.07 -4.40 13.05
C LEU A 82 -3.36 -3.52 14.27
N SER A 83 -2.32 -3.19 15.04
CA SER A 83 -2.44 -2.24 16.14
C SER A 83 -2.64 -0.83 15.59
N VAL A 84 -3.62 -0.11 16.13
CA VAL A 84 -3.76 1.34 15.92
C VAL A 84 -2.90 2.05 16.96
N ASP A 85 -1.65 2.31 16.62
CA ASP A 85 -0.63 2.90 17.51
C ASP A 85 -0.02 4.20 16.97
N GLY A 86 -0.46 4.63 15.79
CA GLY A 86 -0.06 5.90 15.19
C GLY A 86 -0.81 7.13 15.75
N VAL A 87 -1.87 6.90 16.52
CA VAL A 87 -2.71 7.92 17.17
C VAL A 87 -3.12 7.46 18.57
N ALA A 88 -3.09 8.36 19.56
CA ALA A 88 -3.48 8.07 20.94
C ALA A 88 -4.99 8.20 21.17
N SER A 89 -5.64 9.15 20.49
CA SER A 89 -7.09 9.39 20.58
C SER A 89 -7.84 8.69 19.46
N SER A 90 -8.32 9.43 18.46
CA SER A 90 -8.94 8.87 17.26
C SER A 90 -8.66 9.74 16.05
N ASP A 91 -8.55 9.11 14.90
CA ASP A 91 -8.45 9.77 13.60
C ASP A 91 -9.19 8.93 12.56
N THR A 92 -9.35 9.45 11.34
CA THR A 92 -10.06 8.76 10.27
C THR A 92 -9.08 8.15 9.29
N ALA A 93 -9.11 6.83 9.13
CA ALA A 93 -8.44 6.14 8.04
C ALA A 93 -9.15 6.45 6.72
N THR A 94 -8.39 6.91 5.74
CA THR A 94 -8.87 7.28 4.40
C THR A 94 -8.07 6.62 3.29
N HIS A 95 -6.84 6.16 3.56
CA HIS A 95 -5.96 5.53 2.58
C HIS A 95 -5.21 4.32 3.16
N VAL A 96 -4.76 3.44 2.27
CA VAL A 96 -3.82 2.36 2.54
C VAL A 96 -2.67 2.46 1.53
N ALA A 97 -1.43 2.37 2.01
CA ALA A 97 -0.25 2.49 1.17
C ALA A 97 0.69 1.29 1.33
N LEU A 98 1.35 0.92 0.22
CA LEU A 98 2.46 -0.03 0.18
C LEU A 98 3.78 0.74 0.17
N VAL A 99 4.58 0.52 1.20
CA VAL A 99 5.80 1.28 1.43
C VAL A 99 7.02 0.37 1.25
N LYS A 100 7.96 0.86 0.44
CA LYS A 100 9.30 0.30 0.31
C LYS A 100 10.17 0.85 1.43
N TYR A 101 10.64 -0.04 2.30
CA TYR A 101 11.61 0.27 3.32
C TYR A 101 12.97 -0.28 2.92
N HIS A 102 14.03 0.43 3.27
CA HIS A 102 15.40 -0.08 3.15
C HIS A 102 16.21 0.38 4.34
N ALA A 103 16.78 -0.55 5.11
CA ALA A 103 17.44 -0.24 6.38
C ALA A 103 18.71 0.61 6.21
N SER A 104 19.40 0.50 5.08
CA SER A 104 20.72 1.11 4.87
C SER A 104 20.74 2.23 3.82
N SER A 105 19.61 2.62 3.24
CA SER A 105 19.57 3.70 2.23
C SER A 105 18.21 4.36 2.15
N SER A 106 18.13 5.63 2.55
CA SER A 106 16.92 6.44 2.40
C SER A 106 16.57 6.76 0.94
N ALA A 107 17.54 6.72 0.03
CA ALA A 107 17.30 6.90 -1.40
C ALA A 107 16.54 5.72 -2.05
N LEU A 108 16.46 4.58 -1.35
CA LEU A 108 15.71 3.40 -1.80
C LEU A 108 14.38 3.23 -1.06
N GLN A 109 14.02 4.20 -0.21
CA GLN A 109 12.76 4.25 0.52
C GLN A 109 11.74 5.04 -0.29
N ASP A 110 10.54 4.49 -0.45
CA ASP A 110 9.50 5.15 -1.23
C ASP A 110 8.09 4.62 -0.90
N VAL A 111 7.06 5.34 -1.33
CA VAL A 111 5.68 4.84 -1.38
C VAL A 111 5.43 4.29 -2.78
N LEU A 112 5.23 2.99 -2.91
CA LEU A 112 5.10 2.32 -4.21
C LEU A 112 3.66 2.38 -4.76
N TYR A 113 2.68 2.40 -3.87
CA TYR A 113 1.27 2.37 -4.22
C TYR A 113 0.45 2.94 -3.07
N THR A 114 -0.57 3.73 -3.40
CA THR A 114 -1.58 4.21 -2.45
C THR A 114 -2.95 3.98 -3.05
N THR A 115 -3.90 3.54 -2.25
CA THR A 115 -5.32 3.49 -2.60
C THR A 115 -6.17 4.09 -1.49
N THR A 116 -7.36 4.56 -1.84
CA THR A 116 -8.35 5.00 -0.86
C THR A 116 -8.99 3.80 -0.18
N CYS A 117 -9.47 4.00 1.05
CA CYS A 117 -10.33 3.04 1.75
C CYS A 117 -11.66 3.70 2.13
N THR A 118 -12.64 2.89 2.52
CA THR A 118 -13.84 3.44 3.15
C THR A 118 -13.44 4.20 4.41
N ASN A 119 -13.90 5.44 4.54
CA ASN A 119 -13.59 6.26 5.70
C ASN A 119 -14.01 5.55 7.00
N GLN A 120 -13.04 5.33 7.88
CA GLN A 120 -13.28 4.64 9.15
C GLN A 120 -12.55 5.36 10.28
N THR A 121 -13.28 5.76 11.31
CA THR A 121 -12.67 6.28 12.53
C THR A 121 -11.99 5.15 13.30
N LEU A 122 -10.71 5.31 13.57
CA LEU A 122 -9.88 4.38 14.35
C LEU A 122 -9.46 5.07 15.64
N SER A 123 -9.49 4.33 16.75
CA SER A 123 -9.04 4.82 18.06
C SER A 123 -7.73 4.14 18.46
N GLY A 124 -6.85 4.89 19.12
CA GLY A 124 -5.59 4.39 19.66
C GLY A 124 -5.82 3.18 20.57
N GLY A 125 -4.97 2.16 20.42
CA GLY A 125 -5.05 0.91 21.17
C GLY A 125 -6.03 -0.13 20.61
N ASN A 126 -6.91 0.24 19.68
CA ASN A 126 -7.78 -0.72 19.00
C ASN A 126 -7.02 -1.53 17.93
N LYS A 127 -7.73 -2.50 17.35
CA LYS A 127 -7.29 -3.27 16.21
C LYS A 127 -8.06 -2.88 14.95
N VAL A 128 -7.38 -2.93 13.81
CA VAL A 128 -7.98 -2.77 12.48
C VAL A 128 -7.54 -3.91 11.57
N ASN A 129 -8.36 -4.24 10.59
CA ASN A 129 -8.04 -5.18 9.51
C ASN A 129 -8.03 -4.41 8.20
N THR A 130 -7.19 -4.82 7.26
CA THR A 130 -7.32 -4.43 5.86
C THR A 130 -7.81 -5.65 5.07
N PRO A 131 -8.92 -5.53 4.31
CA PRO A 131 -9.38 -6.61 3.44
C PRO A 131 -8.34 -6.89 2.35
N ASN A 132 -8.52 -7.97 1.59
CA ASN A 132 -7.76 -8.14 0.36
C ASN A 132 -8.27 -7.16 -0.70
N TRP A 133 -7.41 -6.82 -1.65
CA TRP A 133 -7.79 -6.04 -2.83
C TRP A 133 -6.84 -6.32 -3.99
N ASP A 134 -7.29 -6.01 -5.20
CA ASP A 134 -6.50 -6.20 -6.42
C ASP A 134 -5.88 -4.88 -6.88
N ILE A 135 -4.66 -4.98 -7.40
CA ILE A 135 -3.98 -3.93 -8.16
C ILE A 135 -3.89 -4.43 -9.60
N GLU A 136 -4.64 -3.80 -10.50
CA GLU A 136 -4.73 -4.16 -11.91
C GLU A 136 -4.00 -3.12 -12.79
N LEU A 137 -3.10 -3.61 -13.65
CA LEU A 137 -2.54 -2.85 -14.75
C LEU A 137 -3.23 -3.29 -16.05
N ARG A 138 -4.08 -2.42 -16.57
CA ARG A 138 -4.88 -2.69 -17.78
C ARG A 138 -4.03 -2.63 -19.05
N ASP A 139 -4.47 -3.41 -20.03
CA ASP A 139 -3.95 -3.28 -21.39
C ASP A 139 -4.11 -1.85 -21.94
N PRO A 140 -3.14 -1.37 -22.73
CA PRO A 140 -3.19 -0.02 -23.29
C PRO A 140 -4.30 0.12 -24.35
N SER A 141 -5.10 1.18 -24.25
CA SER A 141 -6.19 1.53 -25.19
C SER A 141 -5.84 2.70 -26.11
#